data_AF-A0A3M1FK93-F1
#
_entry.id   AF-A0A3M1FK93-F1
#
_cell.length_a   1.000
_cell.length_b   1.000
_cell.length_c   1.000
_cell.angle_alpha   90.00
_cell.angle_beta   90.00
_cell.angle_gamma   90.00
#
_symmetry.space_group_name_H-M   'P 1'
#
loop_
_entity.id
_entity.type
_entity.pdbx_description
1 polymer ?
#
loop_
_entity_poly.entity_id
_entity_poly.type
_entity_poly.pdbx_seq_one_letter_code
_entity_poly.pdbx_strand_id
1 'polypeptide(L)'
;MSTKAKASQSRMGKVKRYEIQYPLTAYTFPSDGRIHAVRFDEEYIHIELMDGRILSIPLWWIPTLYNAAAEEREKYVISRDRRMLIWDPEQCEINDELRVADYLVVGKGSPTPAAADTSATLSAGSGYAAHESGRGMQRE
;
A
#
# COMPACT_ATOMS: atom_id res chain seq x y z
N MET A 1 -17.14 36.59 -37.46
CA MET A 1 -16.70 35.22 -37.81
C MET A 1 -16.74 34.38 -36.54
N SER A 2 -17.69 33.45 -36.41
CA SER A 2 -17.88 32.67 -35.16
C SER A 2 -17.22 31.30 -35.28
N THR A 3 -16.15 31.08 -34.53
CA THR A 3 -15.49 29.77 -34.40
C THR A 3 -16.28 28.92 -33.39
N LYS A 4 -16.99 27.90 -33.89
CA LYS A 4 -17.60 26.86 -33.05
C LYS A 4 -16.52 25.94 -32.51
N ALA A 5 -16.31 25.93 -31.20
CA ALA A 5 -15.52 24.90 -30.53
C ALA A 5 -16.24 23.55 -30.67
N LYS A 6 -15.57 22.57 -31.28
CA LYS A 6 -16.07 21.20 -31.48
C LYS A 6 -15.77 20.42 -30.20
N ALA A 7 -16.81 20.03 -29.47
CA ALA A 7 -16.67 19.18 -28.30
C ALA A 7 -16.01 17.84 -28.69
N SER A 8 -14.88 17.54 -28.06
CA SER A 8 -14.23 16.23 -28.15
C SER A 8 -15.02 15.24 -27.30
N GLN A 9 -15.82 14.39 -27.95
CA GLN A 9 -16.46 13.27 -27.28
C GLN A 9 -15.41 12.18 -27.02
N SER A 10 -15.03 12.04 -25.76
CA SER A 10 -14.29 10.87 -25.26
C SER A 10 -15.06 9.59 -25.58
N ARG A 11 -14.49 8.73 -26.44
CA ARG A 11 -14.99 7.37 -26.71
C ARG A 11 -14.63 6.46 -25.54
N MET A 12 -15.33 6.58 -24.42
CA MET A 12 -15.30 5.57 -23.37
C MET A 12 -16.15 4.38 -23.83
N GLY A 13 -15.49 3.30 -24.27
CA GLY A 13 -16.16 2.05 -24.65
C GLY A 13 -17.03 1.51 -23.50
N LYS A 14 -18.10 0.78 -23.83
CA LYS A 14 -19.00 0.17 -22.83
C LYS A 14 -18.22 -0.80 -21.93
N VAL A 15 -18.06 -0.45 -20.65
CA VAL A 15 -17.48 -1.33 -19.64
C VAL A 15 -18.51 -2.39 -19.25
N LYS A 16 -18.18 -3.68 -19.44
CA LYS A 16 -18.95 -4.80 -18.90
C LYS A 16 -18.54 -5.02 -17.44
N ARG A 17 -19.51 -5.04 -16.53
CA ARG A 17 -19.31 -5.37 -15.11
C ARG A 17 -19.90 -6.75 -14.85
N TYR A 18 -19.24 -7.52 -13.99
CA TYR A 18 -19.67 -8.85 -13.58
C TYR A 18 -20.00 -8.82 -12.08
N GLU A 19 -20.96 -9.63 -11.67
CA GLU A 19 -21.24 -9.82 -10.25
C GLU A 19 -20.07 -10.54 -9.57
N ILE A 20 -19.65 -10.01 -8.43
CA ILE A 20 -18.63 -10.63 -7.58
C ILE A 20 -19.34 -11.59 -6.64
N GLN A 21 -18.88 -12.84 -6.56
CA GLN A 21 -19.52 -13.89 -5.75
C GLN A 21 -19.51 -13.59 -4.24
N TYR A 22 -18.43 -12.97 -3.75
CA TYR A 22 -18.28 -12.59 -2.35
C TYR A 22 -17.85 -11.13 -2.23
N PRO A 23 -18.44 -10.34 -1.32
CA PRO A 23 -17.96 -8.99 -1.08
C PRO A 23 -16.56 -9.04 -0.48
N LEU A 24 -15.76 -7.99 -0.70
CA LEU A 24 -14.41 -7.89 -0.14
C LEU A 24 -14.38 -8.07 1.40
N THR A 25 -15.45 -7.67 2.08
CA THR A 25 -15.64 -7.82 3.53
C THR A 25 -15.77 -9.27 4.01
N ALA A 26 -16.04 -10.23 3.11
CA ALA A 26 -16.06 -11.65 3.44
C ALA A 26 -14.64 -12.26 3.49
N TYR A 27 -13.63 -11.54 3.00
CA TYR A 27 -12.25 -11.99 2.99
C TYR A 27 -11.52 -11.55 4.27
N THR A 28 -10.59 -12.38 4.75
CA THR A 28 -9.71 -12.03 5.87
C THR A 28 -8.35 -11.57 5.34
N PHE A 29 -7.88 -10.42 5.81
CA PHE A 29 -6.59 -9.83 5.44
C PHE A 29 -5.71 -9.72 6.68
N PRO A 30 -5.08 -10.81 7.14
CA PRO A 30 -4.23 -10.75 8.30
C PRO A 30 -2.94 -9.97 8.00
N SER A 31 -2.33 -9.44 9.05
CA SER A 31 -1.13 -8.58 8.95
C SER A 31 -0.03 -8.96 9.93
N ASP A 32 -0.20 -10.04 10.69
CA ASP A 32 0.77 -10.47 11.69
C ASP A 32 1.95 -11.21 11.04
N GLY A 33 2.94 -10.43 10.63
CA GLY A 33 4.16 -10.91 9.99
C GLY A 33 5.23 -11.48 10.94
N ARG A 34 4.87 -11.85 12.18
CA ARG A 34 5.82 -12.49 13.11
C ARG A 34 6.08 -13.95 12.73
N ILE A 35 7.29 -14.42 12.96
CA ILE A 35 7.76 -15.78 12.63
C ILE A 35 7.08 -16.80 13.56
N HIS A 36 6.53 -17.87 13.00
CA HIS A 36 6.09 -19.08 13.71
C HIS A 36 7.17 -20.16 13.69
N ALA A 37 7.61 -20.55 12.50
CA ALA A 37 8.59 -21.59 12.27
C ALA A 37 9.39 -21.27 11.02
N VAL A 38 10.57 -21.88 10.90
CA VAL A 38 11.43 -21.77 9.73
C VAL A 38 11.93 -23.15 9.35
N ARG A 39 12.00 -23.40 8.05
CA ARG A 39 12.64 -24.59 7.48
C ARG A 39 13.38 -24.22 6.20
N PHE A 40 14.37 -25.02 5.86
CA PHE A 40 15.14 -24.87 4.63
C PHE A 40 14.88 -26.06 3.70
N ASP A 41 14.97 -25.80 2.40
CA ASP A 41 15.27 -26.82 1.41
C ASP A 41 16.50 -26.40 0.59
N GLU A 42 16.75 -27.07 -0.54
CA GLU A 42 17.91 -26.79 -1.38
C GLU A 42 17.85 -25.41 -2.06
N GLU A 43 16.64 -24.87 -2.29
CA GLU A 43 16.43 -23.68 -3.10
C GLU A 43 15.90 -22.49 -2.28
N TYR A 44 15.20 -22.74 -1.17
CA TYR A 44 14.45 -21.74 -0.42
C TYR A 44 14.66 -21.83 1.10
N ILE A 45 14.56 -20.67 1.74
CA ILE A 45 14.13 -20.57 3.14
C ILE A 45 12.62 -20.35 3.17
N HIS A 46 11.92 -21.11 4.00
CA HIS A 46 10.49 -20.96 4.23
C HIS A 46 10.24 -20.49 5.64
N ILE A 47 9.52 -19.38 5.76
CA ILE A 47 9.15 -18.75 7.02
C ILE A 47 7.63 -18.85 7.15
N GLU A 48 7.17 -19.67 8.09
CA GLU A 48 5.78 -19.70 8.50
C GLU A 48 5.50 -18.50 9.39
N LEU A 49 4.44 -17.74 9.12
CA LEU A 49 4.04 -16.56 9.88
C LEU A 49 2.94 -16.91 10.89
N MET A 50 2.83 -16.15 11.97
CA MET A 50 1.78 -16.30 12.99
C MET A 50 0.37 -16.21 12.40
N ASP A 51 0.20 -15.54 11.26
CA ASP A 51 -1.07 -15.45 10.55
C ASP A 51 -1.35 -16.60 9.56
N GLY A 52 -0.50 -17.62 9.54
CA GLY A 52 -0.67 -18.83 8.72
C GLY A 52 -0.18 -18.70 7.27
N ARG A 53 0.34 -17.54 6.86
CA ARG A 53 1.04 -17.42 5.58
C ARG A 53 2.40 -18.10 5.66
N ILE A 54 2.88 -18.57 4.51
CA ILE A 54 4.25 -19.06 4.33
C ILE A 54 4.95 -18.15 3.34
N LEU A 55 6.06 -17.57 3.76
CA LEU A 55 6.94 -16.78 2.91
C LEU A 55 8.13 -17.64 2.49
N SER A 56 8.24 -17.91 1.19
CA SER A 56 9.37 -18.64 0.60
C SER A 56 10.31 -17.66 -0.08
N ILE A 57 11.55 -17.56 0.40
CA ILE A 57 12.57 -16.65 -0.15
C ILE A 57 13.65 -17.51 -0.81
N PRO A 58 13.99 -17.29 -2.09
CA PRO A 58 15.06 -18.02 -2.74
C PRO A 58 16.39 -17.81 -2.01
N LEU A 59 17.13 -18.88 -1.73
CA LEU A 59 18.41 -18.80 -1.04
C LEU A 59 19.42 -17.97 -1.84
N TRP A 60 19.42 -18.04 -3.17
CA TRP A 60 20.33 -17.25 -4.02
C TRP A 60 20.13 -15.72 -3.92
N TRP A 61 19.04 -15.24 -3.30
CA TRP A 61 18.89 -13.82 -2.95
C TRP A 61 19.72 -13.42 -1.72
N ILE A 62 20.13 -14.39 -0.91
CA ILE A 62 20.86 -14.21 0.35
C ILE A 62 22.18 -14.97 0.23
N PRO A 63 23.23 -14.35 -0.37
CA PRO A 63 24.46 -15.05 -0.70
C PRO A 63 25.12 -15.80 0.47
N THR A 64 25.03 -15.26 1.68
CA THR A 64 25.57 -15.89 2.89
C THR A 64 24.91 -17.24 3.17
N LEU A 65 23.58 -17.32 3.05
CA LEU A 65 22.84 -18.57 3.25
C LEU A 65 23.01 -19.52 2.05
N TYR A 66 23.00 -18.99 0.83
CA TYR A 66 23.16 -19.79 -0.39
C TYR A 66 24.46 -20.60 -0.39
N ASN A 67 25.57 -19.98 0.01
CA ASN A 67 26.89 -20.61 -0.01
C ASN A 67 27.20 -21.43 1.25
N ALA A 68 26.36 -21.36 2.29
CA ALA A 68 26.54 -22.11 3.52
C ALA A 68 26.06 -23.56 3.40
N ALA A 69 26.66 -24.46 4.18
CA ALA A 69 26.17 -25.83 4.35
C ALA A 69 24.78 -25.85 5.03
N ALA A 70 24.00 -26.89 4.77
CA ALA A 70 22.63 -26.99 5.28
C ALA A 70 22.58 -26.94 6.82
N GLU A 71 23.56 -27.56 7.47
CA GLU A 71 23.69 -27.61 8.93
C GLU A 71 23.98 -26.23 9.53
N GLU A 72 24.68 -25.34 8.81
CA GLU A 72 24.93 -23.97 9.26
C GLU A 72 23.68 -23.10 9.16
N ARG A 73 22.87 -23.30 8.10
CA ARG A 73 21.60 -22.56 7.92
C ARG A 73 20.65 -22.79 9.08
N GLU A 74 20.63 -23.99 9.67
CA GLU A 74 19.76 -24.36 10.79
C GLU A 74 20.18 -23.77 12.15
N LYS A 75 21.35 -23.14 12.27
CA LYS A 75 21.87 -22.58 13.53
C LYS A 75 21.36 -21.17 13.85
N TYR A 76 20.29 -20.74 13.19
CA TYR A 76 19.68 -19.44 13.45
C TYR A 76 19.01 -19.39 14.83
N VAL A 77 18.85 -18.18 15.36
CA VAL A 77 17.93 -17.89 16.46
C VAL A 77 16.84 -16.93 16.00
N ILE A 78 15.62 -17.12 16.50
CA ILE A 78 14.52 -16.20 16.28
C ILE A 78 14.64 -15.05 17.30
N SER A 79 14.62 -13.81 16.83
CA SER A 79 14.65 -12.63 17.69
C SER A 79 13.51 -12.65 18.72
N ARG A 80 13.68 -11.97 19.85
CA ARG A 80 12.67 -11.95 20.94
C ARG A 80 11.29 -11.47 20.48
N ASP A 81 11.24 -10.50 19.56
CA ASP A 81 10.00 -9.97 18.97
C ASP A 81 9.48 -10.81 17.79
N ARG A 82 10.21 -11.87 17.42
CA ARG A 82 9.93 -12.82 16.34
C ARG A 82 9.81 -12.17 14.97
N ARG A 83 10.63 -11.16 14.68
CA ARG A 83 10.65 -10.44 13.39
C ARG A 83 11.92 -10.67 12.57
N MET A 84 12.93 -11.29 13.17
CA MET A 84 14.23 -11.53 12.55
C MET A 84 14.75 -12.93 12.86
N LEU A 85 15.52 -13.46 11.91
CA LEU A 85 16.42 -14.58 12.09
C LEU A 85 17.84 -14.03 12.21
N ILE A 86 18.60 -14.57 13.16
CA ILE A 86 19.95 -14.10 13.46
C ILE A 86 20.88 -15.32 13.46
N TRP A 87 21.96 -15.24 12.71
CA TRP A 87 23.06 -16.18 12.76
C TRP A 87 24.23 -15.53 13.48
N ASP A 88 24.66 -16.15 14.58
CA ASP A 88 25.75 -15.67 15.41
C ASP A 88 27.09 -16.27 14.94
N PRO A 89 28.08 -15.45 14.55
CA PRO A 89 29.39 -15.96 14.12
C PRO A 89 30.16 -16.68 15.24
N GLU A 90 29.77 -16.54 16.51
CA GLU A 90 30.36 -17.32 17.60
C GLU A 90 29.81 -18.76 17.64
N GLN A 91 28.69 -19.04 16.98
CA GLN A 91 27.96 -20.32 17.03
C GLN A 91 27.93 -21.05 15.67
N CYS A 92 28.15 -20.35 14.56
CA CYS A 92 28.10 -20.89 13.20
C CYS A 92 29.00 -20.12 12.22
N GLU A 93 29.12 -20.62 10.99
CA GLU A 93 29.94 -19.98 9.93
C GLU A 93 29.28 -18.74 9.30
N ILE A 94 28.00 -18.47 9.62
CA ILE A 94 27.21 -17.36 9.07
C ILE A 94 27.26 -16.18 10.05
N ASN A 95 27.43 -14.97 9.52
CA ASN A 95 27.27 -13.71 10.25
C ASN A 95 26.26 -12.84 9.50
N ASP A 96 24.97 -13.09 9.73
CA ASP A 96 23.90 -12.43 8.98
C ASP A 96 22.62 -12.29 9.81
N GLU A 97 21.80 -11.32 9.42
CA GLU A 97 20.50 -11.05 10.02
C GLU A 97 19.44 -10.91 8.93
N LEU A 98 18.35 -11.68 9.04
CA LEU A 98 17.25 -11.66 8.08
C LEU A 98 16.00 -11.11 8.73
N ARG A 99 15.54 -9.94 8.27
CA ARG A 99 14.28 -9.33 8.72
C ARG A 99 13.13 -9.70 7.80
N VAL A 100 12.06 -10.26 8.37
CA VAL A 100 10.88 -10.72 7.60
C VAL A 100 10.22 -9.57 6.83
N ALA A 101 10.17 -8.37 7.42
CA ALA A 101 9.52 -7.20 6.84
C ALA A 101 10.15 -6.75 5.50
N ASP A 102 11.43 -7.01 5.27
CA ASP A 102 12.12 -6.58 4.05
C ASP A 102 11.65 -7.38 2.82
N TYR A 103 11.09 -8.56 3.05
CA TYR A 103 10.54 -9.47 2.04
C TYR A 103 9.01 -9.45 1.97
N LEU A 104 8.35 -8.81 2.94
CA LEU A 104 6.92 -8.55 2.90
C LEU A 104 6.69 -7.21 2.21
N VAL A 105 6.54 -7.22 0.87
CA VAL A 105 6.08 -6.04 0.13
C VAL A 105 4.66 -5.71 0.59
N VAL A 106 4.54 -4.80 1.56
CA VAL A 106 3.27 -4.14 1.85
C VAL A 106 3.00 -3.28 0.63
N GLY A 107 1.97 -3.63 -0.14
CA GLY A 107 1.47 -2.75 -1.19
C GLY A 107 1.22 -1.39 -0.57
N LYS A 108 2.10 -0.41 -0.84
CA LYS A 108 1.74 1.00 -0.72
C LYS A 108 0.52 1.10 -1.61
N GLY A 109 -0.67 1.20 -1.01
CA GLY A 109 -1.89 1.36 -1.76
C GLY A 109 -1.62 2.45 -2.78
N SER A 110 -1.71 2.10 -4.07
CA SER A 110 -1.77 3.11 -5.11
C SER A 110 -2.80 4.12 -4.62
N PRO A 111 -2.49 5.43 -4.52
CA PRO A 111 -3.49 6.40 -4.15
C PRO A 111 -4.62 6.24 -5.16
N THR A 112 -5.74 5.66 -4.72
CA THR A 112 -6.98 5.74 -5.46
C THR A 112 -7.16 7.22 -5.72
N PRO A 113 -7.20 7.70 -6.98
CA PRO A 113 -7.54 9.09 -7.20
C PRO A 113 -8.89 9.28 -6.53
N ALA A 114 -8.89 10.08 -5.45
CA ALA A 114 -10.12 10.46 -4.78
C ALA A 114 -11.07 10.89 -5.88
N ALA A 115 -12.25 10.26 -5.92
CA ALA A 115 -13.30 10.66 -6.83
C ALA A 115 -13.41 12.18 -6.71
N ALA A 116 -13.10 12.89 -7.79
CA ALA A 116 -13.19 14.33 -7.85
C ALA A 116 -14.66 14.69 -7.64
N ASP A 117 -14.98 15.00 -6.39
CA ASP A 117 -16.27 15.45 -5.95
C ASP A 117 -16.51 16.81 -6.62
N THR A 118 -17.16 16.78 -7.78
CA THR A 118 -17.45 17.96 -8.58
C THR A 118 -18.71 18.59 -8.00
N SER A 119 -18.54 19.21 -6.84
CA SER A 119 -19.61 19.91 -6.12
C SER A 119 -19.12 21.28 -5.66
N ALA A 120 -18.76 22.14 -6.63
CA ALA A 120 -18.48 23.55 -6.40
C ALA A 120 -19.34 24.42 -7.34
N THR A 121 -20.53 24.71 -6.84
CA THR A 121 -21.20 26.03 -6.82
C THR A 121 -20.96 26.98 -8.00
N LEU A 122 -21.97 27.14 -8.85
CA LEU A 122 -22.22 28.35 -9.64
C LEU A 122 -23.69 28.74 -9.49
N SER A 123 -24.01 29.48 -8.42
CA SER A 123 -25.19 30.34 -8.37
C SER A 123 -24.73 31.77 -8.62
N ALA A 124 -25.19 32.33 -9.74
CA ALA A 124 -25.00 33.73 -10.12
C ALA A 124 -25.80 34.66 -9.19
N GLY A 125 -25.30 35.89 -9.01
CA GLY A 125 -26.00 36.95 -8.28
C GLY A 125 -25.18 38.23 -8.13
N SER A 126 -24.90 38.87 -9.26
CA SER A 126 -24.33 40.23 -9.33
C SER A 126 -25.37 41.27 -8.92
N GLY A 127 -24.96 42.31 -8.16
CA GLY A 127 -25.74 43.54 -8.04
C GLY A 127 -25.43 44.38 -6.80
N TYR A 128 -24.40 45.22 -6.86
CA TYR A 128 -24.33 46.43 -6.02
C TYR A 128 -23.82 47.60 -6.85
N ALA A 129 -24.77 48.44 -7.28
CA ALA A 129 -24.55 49.83 -7.65
C ALA A 129 -25.89 50.58 -7.59
N ALA A 130 -26.08 51.40 -6.56
CA ALA A 130 -26.93 52.59 -6.59
C ALA A 130 -26.61 53.44 -5.36
N HIS A 131 -25.85 54.51 -5.57
CA HIS A 131 -25.69 55.61 -4.63
C HIS A 131 -26.39 56.82 -5.24
N GLU A 132 -27.56 57.19 -4.72
CA GLU A 132 -28.13 58.52 -4.95
C GLU A 132 -29.06 58.94 -3.80
N SER A 133 -28.57 59.94 -3.07
CA SER A 133 -29.22 61.06 -2.37
C SER A 133 -30.71 60.99 -1.97
N GLY A 134 -30.94 61.14 -0.66
CA GLY A 134 -32.16 61.71 -0.08
C GLY A 134 -31.81 62.84 0.89
N ARG A 135 -32.33 64.04 0.62
CA ARG A 135 -32.04 65.33 1.26
C ARG A 135 -33.15 65.68 2.29
N GLY A 136 -32.78 66.30 3.42
CA GLY A 136 -33.68 66.98 4.38
C GLY A 136 -33.37 66.58 5.82
N MET A 137 -33.25 67.46 6.81
CA MET A 137 -33.73 68.83 6.98
C MET A 137 -33.01 69.42 8.20
N GLN A 138 -32.54 70.66 8.10
CA GLN A 138 -32.15 71.48 9.26
C GLN A 138 -33.40 71.85 10.07
N ARG A 139 -33.26 72.00 11.39
CA ARG A 139 -33.78 73.12 12.18
C ARG A 139 -33.24 73.10 13.62
N GLU A 140 -32.77 74.30 13.99
CA GLU A 140 -32.51 74.93 15.31
C GLU A 140 -31.67 74.19 16.36
#